data_AF-A0A367IJ46-F1
#
_entry.id   AF-A0A367IJ46-F1
#
_cell.length_a   1.000
_cell.length_b   1.000
_cell.length_c   1.000
_cell.angle_alpha   90.00
_cell.angle_beta   90.00
_cell.angle_gamma   90.00
#
_symmetry.space_group_name_H-M   'P 1'
#
loop_
_entity.id
_entity.type
_entity.pdbx_description
1 polymer ?
#
loop_
_entity_poly.entity_id
_entity_poly.type
_entity_poly.pdbx_seq_one_letter_code
_entity_poly.pdbx_strand_id
1 'polypeptide(L)'
;IFITLDLCCARASDESFDFLDLYPQELSHRSIYDFILPGEEGHIAKIHRHLLNNVTHQHQNKIPNNVLRSSSDLFYSTAPKRLMDIANGSQTFKQTIKFRRKEKEQEMNASFYLGGGLGADLLQSESLSQLYIVCVLSPTIPVKKTGSSPPSEERKDLSQFQKKPNKTNTKQQGAAIGHPNELYYFQTTSSRLSSEAIARTTTPYLSGTNLVNTNIQFSPLAKFNNMSGSFL
;
A
#
# COMPACT_ATOMS: atom_id res chain seq x y z
N ILE A 1 0.97 -3.70 -6.74
CA ILE A 1 0.41 -4.59 -5.69
C ILE A 1 1.53 -4.90 -4.71
N PHE A 2 1.28 -4.78 -3.42
CA PHE A 2 2.21 -5.12 -2.35
C PHE A 2 1.79 -6.46 -1.76
N ILE A 3 2.74 -7.39 -1.68
CA ILE A 3 2.52 -8.81 -1.39
C ILE A 3 3.49 -9.21 -0.29
N THR A 4 3.08 -10.01 0.68
CA THR A 4 3.98 -10.55 1.71
C THR A 4 4.84 -11.70 1.18
N LEU A 5 5.88 -12.13 1.91
CA LEU A 5 6.78 -13.18 1.44
C LEU A 5 6.10 -14.55 1.30
N ASP A 6 4.92 -14.74 1.88
CA ASP A 6 4.04 -15.91 1.71
C ASP A 6 3.07 -15.78 0.53
N LEU A 7 3.29 -14.80 -0.36
CA LEU A 7 2.49 -14.53 -1.56
C LEU A 7 1.04 -14.08 -1.30
N CYS A 8 0.73 -13.61 -0.10
CA CYS A 8 -0.55 -12.97 0.21
C CYS A 8 -0.52 -11.48 -0.16
N CYS A 9 -1.51 -11.01 -0.89
CA CYS A 9 -1.68 -9.60 -1.20
C CYS A 9 -1.99 -8.82 0.08
N ALA A 10 -1.18 -7.83 0.43
CA ALA A 10 -1.40 -6.97 1.59
C ALA A 10 -2.15 -5.70 1.22
N ARG A 11 -1.77 -5.07 0.10
CA ARG A 11 -2.40 -3.86 -0.40
C ARG A 11 -2.29 -3.80 -1.91
N ALA A 12 -3.36 -3.40 -2.58
CA ALA A 12 -3.37 -3.15 -4.01
C ALA A 12 -3.64 -1.66 -4.29
N SER A 13 -3.36 -1.27 -5.52
CA SER A 13 -3.63 0.09 -6.03
C SER A 13 -5.00 0.13 -6.67
N ASP A 14 -5.65 1.29 -6.72
CA ASP A 14 -7.00 1.44 -7.27
C ASP A 14 -7.06 1.08 -8.77
N GLU A 15 -5.94 1.23 -9.49
CA GLU A 15 -5.80 0.80 -10.88
C GLU A 15 -5.90 -0.73 -11.05
N SER A 16 -5.86 -1.51 -9.97
CA SER A 16 -6.12 -2.96 -10.05
C SER A 16 -7.47 -3.29 -10.66
N PHE A 17 -8.49 -2.44 -10.50
CA PHE A 17 -9.77 -2.63 -11.16
C PHE A 17 -9.64 -2.53 -12.69
N ASP A 18 -8.91 -1.53 -13.19
CA ASP A 18 -8.71 -1.32 -14.64
C ASP A 18 -7.95 -2.46 -15.33
N PHE A 19 -7.12 -3.19 -14.58
CA PHE A 19 -6.26 -4.25 -15.11
C PHE A 19 -6.73 -5.68 -14.81
N LEU A 20 -7.39 -5.91 -13.67
CA LEU A 20 -7.79 -7.23 -13.16
C LEU A 20 -9.30 -7.39 -12.98
N ASP A 21 -10.10 -6.32 -13.11
CA ASP A 21 -11.54 -6.28 -12.81
C ASP A 21 -11.87 -6.67 -11.35
N LEU A 22 -10.91 -6.42 -10.46
CA LEU A 22 -10.98 -6.70 -9.02
C LEU A 22 -10.69 -5.42 -8.24
N TYR A 23 -11.51 -5.14 -7.24
CA TYR A 23 -11.26 -4.04 -6.32
C TYR A 23 -10.07 -4.37 -5.39
N PRO A 24 -9.33 -3.36 -4.91
CA PRO A 24 -8.20 -3.57 -4.00
C PRO A 24 -8.56 -4.38 -2.75
N GLN A 25 -9.77 -4.20 -2.23
CA GLN A 25 -10.32 -4.95 -1.08
C GLN A 25 -10.56 -6.42 -1.38
N GLU A 26 -10.89 -6.78 -2.64
CA GLU A 26 -11.05 -8.18 -3.06
C GLU A 26 -9.71 -8.88 -3.24
N LEU A 27 -8.65 -8.12 -3.52
CA LEU A 27 -7.28 -8.63 -3.60
C LEU A 27 -6.67 -8.82 -2.21
N SER A 28 -7.03 -7.97 -1.25
CA SER A 28 -6.41 -7.92 0.07
C SER A 28 -6.60 -9.24 0.84
N HIS A 29 -5.53 -9.69 1.48
CA HIS A 29 -5.42 -10.94 2.26
C HIS A 29 -5.62 -12.25 1.49
N ARG A 30 -5.67 -12.19 0.15
CA ARG A 30 -5.75 -13.38 -0.70
C ARG A 30 -4.42 -13.70 -1.34
N SER A 31 -4.23 -14.96 -1.70
CA SER A 31 -3.03 -15.39 -2.39
C SER A 31 -3.01 -14.88 -3.83
N ILE A 32 -1.83 -14.52 -4.35
CA ILE A 32 -1.69 -14.19 -5.78
C ILE A 32 -2.17 -15.31 -6.71
N TYR A 33 -2.07 -16.58 -6.26
CA TYR A 33 -2.50 -17.75 -7.02
C TYR A 33 -3.99 -17.75 -7.35
N ASP A 34 -4.82 -17.06 -6.56
CA ASP A 34 -6.26 -16.97 -6.79
C ASP A 34 -6.61 -16.19 -8.07
N PHE A 35 -5.70 -15.32 -8.52
CA PHE A 35 -5.93 -14.35 -9.59
C PHE A 35 -5.21 -14.70 -10.89
N ILE A 36 -4.35 -15.71 -10.88
CA ILE A 36 -3.66 -16.18 -12.08
C ILE A 36 -4.45 -17.29 -12.78
N LEU A 37 -4.21 -17.45 -14.08
CA LEU A 37 -4.77 -18.53 -14.85
C LEU A 37 -4.14 -19.88 -14.43
N PRO A 38 -4.89 -21.00 -14.39
CA PRO A 38 -4.30 -22.32 -14.19
C PRO A 38 -3.23 -22.59 -15.26
N GLY A 39 -2.05 -23.04 -14.84
CA GLY A 39 -0.88 -23.24 -15.71
C GLY A 39 0.22 -22.20 -15.54
N GLU A 40 -0.09 -21.00 -15.04
CA GLU A 40 0.90 -19.94 -14.78
C GLU A 40 1.55 -20.04 -13.38
N GLU A 41 1.04 -20.92 -12.52
CA GLU A 41 1.53 -21.13 -11.15
C GLU A 41 3.04 -21.40 -11.08
N GLY A 42 3.56 -22.14 -12.07
CA GLY A 42 4.98 -22.46 -12.17
C GLY A 42 5.85 -21.22 -12.37
N HIS A 43 5.36 -20.19 -13.05
CA HIS A 43 6.10 -18.93 -13.22
C HIS A 43 6.20 -18.17 -11.90
N ILE A 44 5.09 -18.04 -11.17
CA ILE A 44 5.06 -17.39 -9.86
C ILE A 44 5.93 -18.15 -8.85
N ALA A 45 5.83 -19.48 -8.80
CA ALA A 45 6.63 -20.31 -7.91
C ALA A 45 8.14 -20.18 -8.19
N LYS A 46 8.54 -20.11 -9.47
CA LYS A 46 9.94 -19.87 -9.85
C LYS A 46 10.41 -18.50 -9.36
N ILE A 47 9.65 -17.43 -9.63
CA ILE A 47 9.98 -16.06 -9.22
C ILE A 47 10.08 -15.97 -7.69
N HIS A 48 9.10 -16.52 -6.98
CA HIS A 48 9.10 -16.56 -5.53
C HIS A 48 10.34 -17.25 -4.97
N ARG A 49 10.71 -18.41 -5.50
CA ARG A 49 11.93 -19.10 -5.13
C ARG A 49 13.18 -18.28 -5.43
N HIS A 50 13.24 -17.57 -6.57
CA HIS A 50 14.37 -16.70 -6.89
C HIS A 50 14.48 -15.51 -5.94
N LEU A 51 13.36 -14.89 -5.55
CA LEU A 51 13.32 -13.82 -4.56
C LEU A 51 13.78 -14.31 -3.18
N LEU A 52 13.29 -15.48 -2.73
CA LEU A 52 13.72 -16.07 -1.46
C LEU A 52 15.19 -16.49 -1.48
N ASN A 53 15.67 -17.05 -2.59
CA ASN A 53 17.08 -17.39 -2.76
C ASN A 53 17.96 -16.13 -2.69
N ASN A 54 17.50 -14.99 -3.23
CA ASN A 54 18.22 -13.74 -3.12
C ASN A 54 18.40 -13.29 -1.65
N VAL A 55 17.40 -13.55 -0.78
CA VAL A 55 17.53 -13.34 0.67
C VAL A 55 18.50 -14.33 1.31
N THR A 56 18.39 -15.63 1.00
CA THR A 56 19.21 -16.67 1.66
C THR A 56 20.69 -16.64 1.24
N HIS A 57 20.99 -16.24 0.00
CA HIS A 57 22.36 -16.07 -0.50
C HIS A 57 23.14 -15.02 0.29
N GLN A 58 22.47 -13.98 0.79
CA GLN A 58 23.13 -12.88 1.51
C GLN A 58 23.36 -13.25 3.00
N HIS A 59 22.54 -14.12 3.58
CA HIS A 59 22.51 -14.39 5.03
C HIS A 59 22.61 -15.85 5.44
N GLN A 60 23.37 -16.66 4.69
CA GLN A 60 23.70 -18.05 5.05
C GLN A 60 22.46 -18.91 5.43
N ASN A 61 21.40 -18.85 4.62
CA ASN A 61 20.15 -19.60 4.84
C ASN A 61 19.31 -19.20 6.07
N LYS A 62 19.51 -18.02 6.67
CA LYS A 62 18.52 -17.48 7.60
C LYS A 62 17.25 -17.09 6.85
N ILE A 63 16.18 -17.83 7.08
CA ILE A 63 14.83 -17.46 6.67
C ILE A 63 14.33 -16.39 7.67
N PRO A 64 13.70 -15.29 7.22
CA PRO A 64 13.16 -14.29 8.13
C PRO A 64 12.09 -14.92 9.04
N ASN A 65 12.35 -15.00 10.35
CA ASN A 65 11.49 -15.70 11.31
C ASN A 65 10.22 -14.90 11.70
N ASN A 66 10.05 -13.68 11.20
CA ASN A 66 8.95 -12.80 11.57
C ASN A 66 8.48 -11.99 10.36
N VAL A 67 8.01 -12.72 9.34
CA VAL A 67 7.52 -12.11 8.10
C VAL A 67 6.27 -11.26 8.40
N LEU A 68 6.24 -10.07 7.82
CA LEU A 68 5.05 -9.23 7.78
C LEU A 68 3.80 -10.02 7.34
N ARG A 69 2.73 -9.87 8.11
CA ARG A 69 1.41 -10.38 7.73
C ARG A 69 0.74 -9.42 6.75
N SER A 70 -0.09 -9.97 5.86
CA SER A 70 -0.84 -9.16 4.89
C SER A 70 -1.78 -8.15 5.58
N SER A 71 -2.22 -8.45 6.80
CA SER A 71 -3.03 -7.58 7.66
C SER A 71 -2.25 -6.54 8.46
N SER A 72 -0.96 -6.34 8.18
CA SER A 72 -0.15 -5.35 8.89
C SER A 72 -0.56 -3.92 8.52
N ASP A 73 -0.81 -3.08 9.52
CA ASP A 73 -1.13 -1.65 9.34
C ASP A 73 -0.01 -0.88 8.65
N LEU A 74 1.21 -1.40 8.63
CA LEU A 74 2.35 -0.80 7.95
C LEU A 74 2.12 -0.63 6.44
N PHE A 75 1.37 -1.54 5.81
CA PHE A 75 1.04 -1.42 4.38
C PHE A 75 0.08 -0.28 4.09
N TYR A 76 -0.77 0.12 5.05
CA TYR A 76 -1.77 1.17 4.87
C TYR A 76 -1.28 2.53 5.41
N SER A 77 -0.57 2.53 6.53
CA SER A 77 0.01 3.74 7.13
C SER A 77 1.19 4.30 6.33
N THR A 78 1.88 3.45 5.55
CA THR A 78 3.00 3.88 4.70
C THR A 78 2.49 4.37 3.34
N ALA A 79 3.05 5.48 2.85
CA ALA A 79 2.72 6.02 1.54
C ALA A 79 3.09 5.03 0.41
N PRO A 80 2.23 4.80 -0.61
CA PRO A 80 2.52 3.88 -1.70
C PRO A 80 3.85 4.15 -2.40
N LYS A 81 4.21 5.43 -2.57
CA LYS A 81 5.48 5.83 -3.19
C LYS A 81 6.68 5.24 -2.44
N ARG A 82 6.65 5.22 -1.11
CA ARG A 82 7.71 4.60 -0.31
C ARG A 82 7.66 3.08 -0.40
N LEU A 83 6.46 2.50 -0.40
CA LEU A 83 6.32 1.04 -0.55
C LEU A 83 6.83 0.52 -1.90
N MET A 84 6.98 1.37 -2.91
CA MET A 84 7.57 1.00 -4.20
C MET A 84 9.10 0.97 -4.19
N ASP A 85 9.75 1.51 -3.15
CA ASP A 85 11.21 1.55 -3.05
C ASP A 85 11.77 0.12 -2.97
N ILE A 86 12.73 -0.17 -3.83
CA ILE A 86 13.41 -1.47 -3.89
C ILE A 86 14.39 -1.60 -2.71
N ALA A 87 14.41 -2.76 -2.07
CA ALA A 87 15.38 -3.04 -1.02
C ALA A 87 16.79 -3.13 -1.61
N ASN A 88 17.79 -2.59 -0.91
CA ASN A 88 19.19 -2.73 -1.32
C ASN A 88 19.54 -4.22 -1.43
N GLY A 89 20.26 -4.59 -2.48
CA GLY A 89 20.61 -5.99 -2.78
C GLY A 89 19.50 -6.82 -3.44
N SER A 90 18.28 -6.28 -3.57
CA SER A 90 17.18 -6.94 -4.28
C SER A 90 17.43 -7.01 -5.78
N GLN A 91 16.97 -8.10 -6.38
CA GLN A 91 16.88 -8.26 -7.83
C GLN A 91 15.45 -8.04 -8.32
N THR A 92 15.31 -7.63 -9.59
CA THR A 92 14.01 -7.47 -10.24
C THR A 92 13.81 -8.54 -11.30
N PHE A 93 12.74 -9.31 -11.16
CA PHE A 93 12.34 -10.38 -12.07
C PHE A 93 11.16 -9.90 -12.91
N LYS A 94 11.28 -10.00 -14.23
CA LYS A 94 10.21 -9.64 -15.16
C LYS A 94 9.68 -10.91 -15.83
N GLN A 95 8.37 -11.06 -15.85
CA GLN A 95 7.70 -12.21 -16.45
C GLN A 95 6.35 -11.78 -17.01
N THR A 96 6.00 -12.31 -18.17
CA THR A 96 4.66 -12.15 -18.72
C THR A 96 3.77 -13.25 -18.15
N ILE A 97 2.64 -12.86 -17.55
CA ILE A 97 1.72 -13.74 -16.81
C ILE A 97 0.29 -13.46 -17.25
N LYS A 98 -0.49 -14.53 -17.41
CA LYS A 98 -1.92 -14.44 -17.70
C LYS A 98 -2.74 -14.40 -16.41
N PHE A 99 -3.53 -13.35 -16.26
CA PHE A 99 -4.43 -13.16 -15.14
C PHE A 99 -5.87 -13.50 -15.53
N ARG A 100 -6.62 -14.01 -14.55
CA ARG A 100 -8.04 -14.31 -14.67
C ARG A 100 -8.84 -13.02 -14.50
N ARG A 101 -9.56 -12.58 -15.53
CA ARG A 101 -10.64 -11.58 -15.37
C ARG A 101 -12.01 -12.26 -15.43
N LYS A 102 -13.06 -11.50 -15.08
CA LYS A 102 -14.46 -11.98 -15.08
C LYS A 102 -14.92 -12.41 -16.48
N GLU A 103 -14.49 -11.72 -17.53
CA GLU A 103 -14.97 -11.96 -18.89
C GLU A 103 -13.90 -12.50 -19.85
N LYS A 104 -12.61 -12.24 -19.61
CA LYS A 104 -11.51 -12.59 -20.52
C LYS A 104 -10.20 -12.89 -19.79
N GLU A 105 -9.30 -13.58 -20.47
CA GLU A 105 -7.91 -13.73 -20.04
C GLU A 105 -7.12 -12.47 -20.42
N GLN A 106 -6.31 -11.96 -19.50
CA GLN A 106 -5.45 -10.80 -19.75
C GLN A 106 -3.99 -11.18 -19.54
N GLU A 107 -3.20 -11.03 -20.60
CA GLU A 107 -1.76 -11.17 -20.51
C GLU A 107 -1.13 -9.84 -20.08
N MET A 108 -0.30 -9.87 -19.04
CA MET A 108 0.35 -8.68 -18.49
C MET A 108 1.82 -8.94 -18.21
N ASN A 109 2.63 -7.90 -18.35
CA ASN A 109 4.00 -7.88 -17.89
C ASN A 109 4.01 -7.62 -16.39
N ALA A 110 4.46 -8.60 -15.62
CA ALA A 110 4.62 -8.51 -14.18
C ALA A 110 6.10 -8.37 -13.82
N SER A 111 6.43 -7.34 -13.05
CA SER A 111 7.75 -7.13 -12.47
C SER A 111 7.69 -7.34 -10.97
N PHE A 112 8.53 -8.24 -10.45
CA PHE A 112 8.61 -8.59 -9.04
C PHE A 112 9.98 -8.25 -8.48
N TYR A 113 10.00 -7.64 -7.30
CA TYR A 113 11.22 -7.36 -6.54
C TYR A 113 10.90 -7.27 -5.05
N LEU A 114 11.93 -7.31 -4.20
CA LEU A 114 11.77 -7.12 -2.76
C LEU A 114 11.72 -5.62 -2.43
N GLY A 115 10.70 -5.22 -1.68
CA GLY A 115 10.49 -3.85 -1.24
C GLY A 115 11.26 -3.53 0.04
N GLY A 116 11.90 -2.37 0.05
CA GLY A 116 12.66 -1.81 1.18
C GLY A 116 11.97 -0.65 1.88
N GLY A 117 10.80 -0.24 1.40
CA GLY A 117 10.09 0.97 1.85
C GLY A 117 9.70 1.00 3.34
N LEU A 118 9.71 -0.15 3.99
CA LEU A 118 9.43 -0.29 5.42
C LEU A 118 10.70 -0.22 6.30
N GLY A 119 11.89 -0.08 5.70
CA GLY A 119 13.18 -0.12 6.39
C GLY A 119 13.97 -1.41 6.15
N ALA A 120 13.52 -2.27 5.24
CA ALA A 120 14.16 -3.53 4.93
C ALA A 120 15.35 -3.36 3.96
N ASP A 121 16.45 -4.03 4.27
CA ASP A 121 17.68 -4.02 3.50
C ASP A 121 18.27 -5.44 3.45
N LEU A 122 18.53 -6.00 2.25
CA LEU A 122 19.08 -7.35 2.16
C LEU A 122 20.54 -7.43 2.62
N LEU A 123 21.23 -6.31 2.81
CA LEU A 123 22.58 -6.26 3.36
C LEU A 123 22.58 -6.35 4.89
N GLN A 124 21.42 -6.12 5.55
CA GLN A 124 21.27 -6.11 7.00
C GLN A 124 20.32 -7.21 7.46
N SER A 125 20.83 -8.16 8.25
CA SER A 125 20.05 -9.35 8.63
C SER A 125 18.88 -9.02 9.56
N GLU A 126 19.01 -7.92 10.32
CA GLU A 126 18.08 -7.49 11.36
C GLU A 126 16.82 -6.85 10.77
N SER A 127 16.88 -6.33 9.54
CA SER A 127 15.76 -5.64 8.88
C SER A 127 14.93 -6.56 7.97
N LEU A 128 15.34 -7.82 7.78
CA LEU A 128 14.69 -8.76 6.86
C LEU A 128 13.23 -9.07 7.22
N SER A 129 12.83 -8.91 8.48
CA SER A 129 11.43 -9.08 8.91
C SER A 129 10.49 -8.06 8.27
N GLN A 130 11.02 -6.93 7.80
CA GLN A 130 10.26 -5.86 7.16
C GLN A 130 10.18 -6.02 5.63
N LEU A 131 10.73 -7.09 5.07
CA LEU A 131 10.67 -7.37 3.64
C LEU A 131 9.25 -7.74 3.20
N TYR A 132 8.94 -7.32 1.98
CA TYR A 132 7.74 -7.67 1.25
C TYR A 132 8.08 -7.70 -0.23
N ILE A 133 7.18 -8.22 -1.06
CA ILE A 133 7.29 -8.29 -2.50
C ILE A 133 6.49 -7.16 -3.11
N VAL A 134 7.10 -6.42 -4.02
CA VAL A 134 6.42 -5.46 -4.88
C VAL A 134 6.15 -6.13 -6.21
N CYS A 135 4.89 -6.16 -6.62
CA CYS A 135 4.45 -6.63 -7.93
C CYS A 135 3.90 -5.45 -8.73
N VAL A 136 4.60 -5.09 -9.79
CA VAL A 136 4.19 -4.03 -10.74
C VAL A 136 3.66 -4.70 -11.99
N LEU A 137 2.40 -4.41 -12.31
CA LEU A 137 1.74 -4.92 -13.50
C LEU A 137 1.72 -3.82 -14.56
N SER A 138 2.07 -4.16 -15.78
CA SER A 138 1.88 -3.31 -16.96
C SER A 138 1.26 -4.12 -18.09
N PRO A 139 0.36 -3.52 -18.88
CA PRO A 139 -0.29 -4.24 -19.96
C PRO A 139 0.73 -4.57 -21.07
N THR A 140 0.61 -5.74 -21.70
CA THR A 140 1.46 -6.14 -22.84
C THR A 140 1.19 -5.30 -24.08
N ILE A 141 -0.05 -4.82 -24.22
CA ILE A 141 -0.48 -3.89 -25.26
C ILE A 141 -0.92 -2.60 -24.56
N PRO A 142 -0.38 -1.42 -24.90
CA PRO A 142 -0.80 -0.19 -24.25
C PRO A 142 -2.29 0.05 -24.49
N VAL A 143 -3.08 -0.04 -23.42
CA VAL A 143 -4.51 0.27 -23.44
C VAL A 143 -4.64 1.77 -23.68
N LYS A 144 -5.11 2.17 -24.86
CA LYS A 144 -5.54 3.57 -25.09
C LYS A 144 -6.69 3.84 -24.11
N LYS A 145 -6.46 4.69 -23.11
CA LYS A 145 -7.53 5.24 -22.27
C LYS A 145 -8.50 6.00 -23.18
N THR A 146 -9.58 5.36 -23.60
CA THR A 146 -10.66 6.01 -24.33
C THR A 146 -11.65 6.62 -23.33
N GLY A 147 -11.62 7.95 -23.21
CA GLY A 147 -12.59 8.76 -22.46
C GLY A 147 -11.89 9.68 -21.44
N SER A 148 -11.99 11.00 -21.47
CA SER A 148 -12.81 11.93 -22.25
C SER A 148 -12.10 13.29 -22.27
N SER A 149 -11.62 13.73 -23.44
CA SER A 149 -11.23 15.13 -23.66
C SER A 149 -11.86 15.57 -24.98
N PRO A 150 -12.58 16.71 -25.03
CA PRO A 150 -13.13 17.21 -26.28
C PRO A 150 -11.99 17.57 -27.25
N PRO A 151 -12.22 17.48 -28.58
CA PRO A 151 -11.20 17.80 -29.56
C PRO A 151 -10.97 19.32 -29.56
N SER A 152 -9.87 19.77 -28.98
CA SER A 152 -9.37 21.12 -29.18
C SER A 152 -8.71 21.20 -30.56
N GLU A 153 -9.42 21.79 -31.51
CA GLU A 153 -8.90 22.14 -32.83
C GLU A 153 -7.65 23.03 -32.74
N GLU A 154 -6.66 22.66 -33.56
CA GLU A 154 -5.49 23.46 -33.91
C GLU A 154 -5.89 24.77 -34.59
N ARG A 155 -5.45 25.91 -34.03
CA ARG A 155 -5.11 27.10 -34.84
C ARG A 155 -3.83 27.75 -34.31
N LYS A 156 -2.78 27.66 -35.12
CA LYS A 156 -1.62 28.56 -35.11
C LYS A 156 -2.02 29.88 -35.79
N ASP A 157 -1.74 31.03 -35.18
CA ASP A 157 -0.68 31.95 -35.62
C ASP A 157 -0.73 33.33 -34.93
N LEU A 158 0.45 33.95 -34.95
CA LEU A 158 0.96 35.15 -34.30
C LEU A 158 0.07 36.42 -34.33
N SER A 159 0.12 37.23 -33.26
CA SER A 159 0.95 38.47 -33.19
C SER A 159 0.55 39.42 -32.04
N GLN A 160 1.57 40.14 -31.56
CA GLN A 160 1.58 41.14 -30.49
C GLN A 160 0.70 42.36 -30.81
N PHE A 161 0.09 43.00 -29.78
CA PHE A 161 0.22 44.44 -29.55
C PHE A 161 -0.14 44.84 -28.10
N GLN A 162 0.49 45.93 -27.67
CA GLN A 162 0.69 46.48 -26.33
C GLN A 162 -0.51 47.31 -25.78
N LYS A 163 -0.50 47.47 -24.43
CA LYS A 163 -0.90 48.66 -23.61
C LYS A 163 -2.38 48.93 -23.29
N LYS A 164 -2.78 48.74 -22.02
CA LYS A 164 -2.84 49.73 -20.90
C LYS A 164 -3.74 49.22 -19.73
N PRO A 165 -3.49 49.63 -18.47
CA PRO A 165 -4.32 49.25 -17.32
C PRO A 165 -5.42 50.30 -17.05
N ASN A 166 -6.61 49.86 -16.62
CA ASN A 166 -7.49 50.70 -15.81
C ASN A 166 -8.52 49.91 -14.99
N LYS A 167 -8.88 50.54 -13.87
CA LYS A 167 -9.56 50.03 -12.68
C LYS A 167 -11.08 49.82 -12.84
N THR A 168 -11.59 48.93 -11.99
CA THR A 168 -12.87 48.94 -11.23
C THR A 168 -14.24 49.07 -11.93
N ASN A 169 -15.09 48.11 -11.51
CA ASN A 169 -16.49 48.21 -11.08
C ASN A 169 -17.62 47.63 -11.96
N THR A 170 -18.24 46.59 -11.38
CA THR A 170 -19.68 46.32 -11.24
C THR A 170 -20.53 46.01 -12.47
N LYS A 171 -20.99 44.76 -12.59
CA LYS A 171 -22.42 44.37 -12.49
C LYS A 171 -22.59 42.86 -12.73
N GLN A 172 -23.03 42.15 -11.69
CA GLN A 172 -23.64 40.83 -11.78
C GLN A 172 -25.08 40.98 -12.29
N GLN A 173 -25.48 40.20 -13.29
CA GLN A 173 -26.88 39.87 -13.57
C GLN A 173 -27.01 38.69 -14.55
N GLY A 174 -27.72 37.63 -14.13
CA GLY A 174 -28.39 36.62 -14.97
C GLY A 174 -27.49 35.56 -15.63
N ALA A 175 -27.82 34.27 -15.72
CA ALA A 175 -29.03 33.53 -15.40
C ALA A 175 -28.64 32.06 -15.20
N ALA A 176 -29.37 31.39 -14.31
CA ALA A 176 -29.24 29.98 -14.00
C ALA A 176 -29.80 29.09 -15.14
N ILE A 177 -29.06 28.04 -15.49
CA ILE A 177 -29.63 26.77 -15.94
C ILE A 177 -28.84 25.67 -15.22
N GLY A 178 -29.31 25.31 -14.02
CA GLY A 178 -28.76 24.21 -13.23
C GLY A 178 -29.49 22.91 -13.54
N HIS A 179 -28.74 21.86 -13.89
CA HIS A 179 -29.21 20.48 -13.94
C HIS A 179 -29.53 19.97 -12.51
N PRO A 180 -30.51 19.06 -12.33
CA PRO A 180 -31.12 18.77 -11.04
C PRO A 180 -30.28 17.93 -10.03
N ASN A 181 -28.95 17.84 -10.15
CA ASN A 181 -28.14 16.97 -9.27
C ASN A 181 -27.00 17.64 -8.46
N GLU A 182 -26.86 18.97 -8.47
CA GLU A 182 -25.77 19.66 -7.72
C GLU A 182 -26.22 20.32 -6.40
N LEU A 183 -26.97 19.60 -5.54
CA LEU A 183 -27.45 20.11 -4.25
C LEU A 183 -26.93 19.31 -3.04
N TYR A 184 -25.61 19.13 -2.87
CA TYR A 184 -25.11 18.70 -1.54
C TYR A 184 -23.70 19.15 -1.13
N TYR A 185 -23.06 20.03 -1.88
CA TYR A 185 -21.90 20.78 -1.37
C TYR A 185 -22.22 22.27 -1.52
N PHE A 186 -21.80 23.07 -0.54
CA PHE A 186 -22.03 24.52 -0.40
C PHE A 186 -23.24 24.95 0.44
N GLN A 187 -23.21 24.58 1.72
CA GLN A 187 -23.77 25.44 2.76
C GLN A 187 -22.87 25.47 3.99
N THR A 188 -21.87 26.35 3.95
CA THR A 188 -21.57 27.38 4.98
C THR A 188 -20.18 27.96 4.71
N THR A 189 -20.06 28.81 3.69
CA THR A 189 -18.99 29.81 3.67
C THR A 189 -19.44 31.04 4.45
N SER A 190 -18.47 31.63 5.15
CA SER A 190 -18.41 33.01 5.64
C SER A 190 -19.02 33.35 7.01
N SER A 191 -18.13 33.52 7.98
CA SER A 191 -18.03 34.78 8.75
C SER A 191 -16.62 34.94 9.29
N ARG A 192 -15.87 35.89 8.71
CA ARG A 192 -14.72 36.51 9.36
C ARG A 192 -15.24 37.46 10.43
N LEU A 193 -15.00 37.13 11.71
CA LEU A 193 -15.00 38.01 12.90
C LEU A 193 -14.29 37.17 13.99
N SER A 194 -12.98 37.28 14.14
CA SER A 194 -12.24 38.19 15.03
C SER A 194 -12.21 37.76 16.50
N SER A 195 -10.97 37.58 16.97
CA SER A 195 -10.46 37.84 18.33
C SER A 195 -10.69 36.79 19.44
N GLU A 196 -9.55 36.24 19.90
CA GLU A 196 -9.22 35.79 21.27
C GLU A 196 -10.23 34.96 22.07
N ALA A 197 -9.90 33.69 22.26
CA ALA A 197 -10.31 32.94 23.46
C ALA A 197 -9.15 32.05 23.93
N ILE A 198 -8.31 32.59 24.81
CA ILE A 198 -7.39 31.83 25.65
C ILE A 198 -8.22 31.25 26.81
N ALA A 199 -8.58 29.97 26.74
CA ALA A 199 -9.09 29.26 27.89
C ALA A 199 -7.92 28.55 28.59
N ARG A 200 -7.26 29.27 29.50
CA ARG A 200 -6.41 28.68 30.54
C ARG A 200 -7.33 28.11 31.62
N THR A 201 -7.46 26.80 31.69
CA THR A 201 -7.99 26.13 32.88
C THR A 201 -6.85 25.45 33.62
N THR A 202 -6.20 26.24 34.46
CA THR A 202 -5.49 25.77 35.65
C THR A 202 -6.52 25.38 36.70
N THR A 203 -6.58 24.12 37.10
CA THR A 203 -6.65 23.73 38.52
C THR A 203 -6.17 22.29 38.71
N PRO A 204 -5.36 22.03 39.74
CA PRO A 204 -4.91 20.70 40.12
C PRO A 204 -5.91 20.06 41.10
N TYR A 205 -6.12 18.75 41.00
CA TYR A 205 -6.63 17.97 42.13
C TYR A 205 -5.69 16.81 42.41
N LEU A 206 -5.11 16.88 43.62
CA LEU A 206 -4.30 15.88 44.30
C LEU A 206 -5.22 15.10 45.26
N SER A 207 -5.21 13.77 45.14
CA SER A 207 -5.39 12.79 46.23
C SER A 207 -5.21 11.42 45.59
N GLY A 208 -4.35 10.49 46.04
CA GLY A 208 -3.72 10.34 47.34
C GLY A 208 -4.20 9.02 47.97
N THR A 209 -3.23 8.13 48.26
CA THR A 209 -3.29 6.80 48.93
C THR A 209 -3.50 5.58 48.00
N ASN A 210 -2.51 4.71 47.74
CA ASN A 210 -1.65 3.78 48.51
C ASN A 210 -2.29 2.41 48.83
N LEU A 211 -1.46 1.36 48.61
CA LEU A 211 -1.61 -0.08 48.93
C LEU A 211 -2.41 -0.88 47.87
N VAL A 212 -1.99 -2.02 47.32
CA VAL A 212 -1.25 -3.15 47.89
C VAL A 212 -0.37 -3.83 46.82
N ASN A 213 0.82 -4.17 47.27
CA ASN A 213 1.84 -5.02 46.67
C ASN A 213 1.38 -6.49 46.58
N THR A 214 1.20 -7.05 45.38
CA THR A 214 1.08 -8.51 45.19
C THR A 214 2.35 -9.05 44.56
N ASN A 215 3.21 -9.53 45.45
CA ASN A 215 4.36 -10.37 45.23
C ASN A 215 3.90 -11.70 44.58
N ILE A 216 4.08 -11.86 43.27
CA ILE A 216 3.81 -13.15 42.59
C ILE A 216 5.13 -13.91 42.52
N GLN A 217 5.33 -14.77 43.52
CA GLN A 217 6.41 -15.72 43.64
C GLN A 217 5.98 -17.01 42.94
N PHE A 218 6.47 -17.27 41.72
CA PHE A 218 6.28 -18.56 41.05
C PHE A 218 7.34 -19.56 41.54
N SER A 219 6.89 -20.63 42.19
CA SER A 219 7.71 -21.80 42.53
C SER A 219 7.93 -22.69 41.30
N PRO A 220 9.10 -23.35 41.16
CA PRO A 220 9.32 -24.37 40.13
C PRO A 220 8.86 -25.76 40.61
N LEU A 221 7.86 -26.33 39.93
CA LEU A 221 7.45 -27.74 39.97
C LEU A 221 7.47 -28.21 38.48
N ALA A 222 8.03 -29.33 38.04
CA ALA A 222 8.37 -30.57 38.71
C ALA A 222 9.60 -31.23 38.04
N LYS A 223 10.42 -31.91 38.84
CA LYS A 223 11.26 -33.02 38.40
C LYS A 223 10.36 -34.27 38.37
N PHE A 224 10.30 -34.96 37.23
CA PHE A 224 9.97 -36.39 37.22
C PHE A 224 11.13 -37.16 36.62
N ASN A 225 11.64 -38.05 37.44
CA ASN A 225 12.70 -39.00 37.20
C ASN A 225 12.02 -40.37 37.02
N ASN A 226 12.41 -41.15 36.02
CA ASN A 226 12.48 -42.62 36.08
C ASN A 226 13.11 -43.12 34.77
N MET A 227 14.36 -43.58 34.80
CA MET A 227 14.86 -44.89 35.26
C MET A 227 14.77 -45.98 34.18
N SER A 228 15.97 -46.34 33.71
CA SER A 228 16.51 -47.69 33.55
C SER A 228 15.71 -48.73 32.75
N GLY A 229 16.33 -49.16 31.64
CA GLY A 229 16.09 -50.45 31.01
C GLY A 229 17.35 -50.90 30.27
N SER A 230 18.32 -51.42 31.02
CA SER A 230 19.42 -52.26 30.50
C SER A 230 19.03 -53.74 30.65
N PHE A 231 19.73 -54.62 29.91
CA PHE A 231 19.57 -56.09 29.73
C PHE A 231 18.58 -56.45 28.61
N LEU A 232 18.94 -57.17 27.54
CA LEU A 232 19.98 -58.18 27.29
C LEU A 232 20.66 -57.96 25.92
#